data_AF-A0A661WQJ1-F1
#
_entry.id   AF-A0A661WQJ1-F1
#
_cell.length_a   1.000
_cell.length_b   1.000
_cell.length_c   1.000
_cell.angle_alpha   90.00
_cell.angle_beta   90.00
_cell.angle_gamma   90.00
#
_symmetry.space_group_name_H-M   'P 1'
#
loop_
_entity.id
_entity.type
_entity.pdbx_description
1 polymer ?
#
loop_
_entity_poly.entity_id
_entity_poly.type
_entity_poly.pdbx_seq_one_letter_code
_entity_poly.pdbx_strand_id
1 'polypeptide(L)'
;MTRTKEDQIYRESHLRSVLKAFSWRFVATSTTFAIVYLVTGKLSFATSIAGVEVITKMVIYYFHERAWQLLPRGSIRTLLKRNKHNKPDAGDGK
;
A
#
# COMPACT_ATOMS: atom_id res chain seq x y z
N MET A 1 25.70 -31.55 8.52
CA MET A 1 25.33 -30.24 9.10
C MET A 1 24.95 -29.30 7.96
N THR A 2 23.72 -29.41 7.47
CA THR A 2 23.27 -28.78 6.20
C THR A 2 21.93 -28.09 6.41
N ARG A 3 21.92 -26.83 6.84
CA ARG A 3 20.69 -26.01 6.84
C ARG A 3 20.91 -24.50 7.07
N THR A 4 21.56 -23.79 6.15
CA THR A 4 21.64 -22.31 6.20
C THR A 4 21.63 -21.66 4.81
N LYS A 5 20.72 -22.07 3.92
CA LYS A 5 20.42 -21.32 2.68
C LYS A 5 18.96 -20.85 2.56
N GLU A 6 18.08 -21.31 3.44
CA GLU A 6 16.63 -21.03 3.37
C GLU A 6 16.26 -19.67 4.02
N ASP A 7 17.04 -19.17 4.98
CA ASP A 7 16.64 -18.01 5.79
C ASP A 7 16.94 -16.63 5.15
N GLN A 8 17.59 -16.59 3.98
CA GLN A 8 17.87 -15.34 3.25
C GLN A 8 16.73 -14.91 2.32
N ILE A 9 15.66 -15.71 2.21
CA ILE A 9 14.52 -15.43 1.32
C ILE A 9 13.52 -14.45 1.95
N TYR A 10 13.54 -14.23 3.27
CA TYR A 10 12.52 -13.46 3.98
C TYR A 10 12.91 -12.01 4.33
N ARG A 11 13.67 -11.34 3.45
CA ARG A 11 13.76 -9.88 3.45
C ARG A 11 13.07 -9.41 2.18
N GLU A 12 11.74 -9.39 2.22
CA GLU A 12 10.88 -8.71 1.22
C GLU A 12 11.39 -7.27 1.07
N SER A 13 12.29 -7.09 0.13
CA SER A 13 12.88 -5.81 -0.19
C SER A 13 11.73 -5.00 -0.77
N HIS A 14 11.43 -3.82 -0.22
CA HIS A 14 10.38 -2.92 -0.71
C HIS A 14 10.38 -2.79 -2.25
N LEU A 15 11.55 -2.91 -2.88
CA LEU A 15 11.76 -2.98 -4.32
C LEU A 15 11.02 -4.14 -5.02
N ARG A 16 11.03 -5.38 -4.48
CA ARG A 16 10.32 -6.53 -5.07
C ARG A 16 8.80 -6.34 -5.00
N SER A 17 8.29 -5.81 -3.90
CA SER A 17 6.87 -5.49 -3.76
C SER A 17 6.44 -4.36 -4.71
N VAL A 18 7.29 -3.34 -4.94
CA VAL A 18 7.04 -2.28 -5.93
C VAL A 18 7.07 -2.82 -7.36
N LEU A 19 8.07 -3.64 -7.70
CA LEU A 19 8.17 -4.32 -9.00
C LEU A 19 6.96 -5.23 -9.26
N LYS A 20 6.51 -5.97 -8.25
CA LYS A 20 5.32 -6.81 -8.31
C LYS A 20 4.05 -5.98 -8.51
N ALA A 21 3.90 -4.87 -7.80
CA ALA A 21 2.78 -3.95 -7.97
C ALA A 21 2.75 -3.30 -9.37
N PHE A 22 3.93 -2.98 -9.92
CA PHE A 22 4.05 -2.45 -11.27
C PHE A 22 3.69 -3.47 -12.34
N SER A 23 4.15 -4.72 -12.17
CA SER A 23 3.77 -5.83 -13.05
C SER A 23 2.25 -6.07 -13.01
N TRP A 24 1.64 -6.07 -11.82
CA TRP A 24 0.19 -6.19 -11.68
C TRP A 24 -0.57 -5.03 -12.35
N ARG A 25 -0.04 -3.81 -12.28
CA ARG A 25 -0.61 -2.64 -12.97
C ARG A 25 -0.60 -2.82 -14.48
N PHE A 26 0.49 -3.32 -15.05
CA PHE A 26 0.59 -3.59 -16.50
C PHE A 26 -0.39 -4.67 -16.96
N VAL A 27 -0.53 -5.74 -16.18
CA VAL A 27 -1.49 -6.80 -16.47
C VAL A 27 -2.92 -6.25 -16.41
N ALA A 28 -3.28 -5.52 -15.35
CA ALA A 28 -4.62 -4.96 -15.20
C ALA A 28 -5.01 -4.03 -16.36
N THR A 29 -4.14 -3.08 -16.74
CA THR A 29 -4.43 -2.16 -17.86
C THR A 29 -4.56 -2.91 -19.19
N SER A 30 -3.69 -3.91 -19.43
CA SER A 30 -3.76 -4.75 -20.63
C SER A 30 -5.06 -5.56 -20.69
N THR A 31 -5.51 -6.10 -19.56
CA THR A 31 -6.76 -6.83 -19.46
C THR A 31 -7.97 -5.94 -19.73
N THR A 32 -8.04 -4.73 -19.16
CA THR A 32 -9.14 -3.80 -19.46
C THR A 32 -9.17 -3.45 -20.94
N PHE A 33 -8.01 -3.13 -21.53
CA PHE A 33 -7.91 -2.84 -22.96
C PHE A 33 -8.41 -4.01 -23.82
N ALA A 34 -7.98 -5.23 -23.51
CA ALA A 34 -8.40 -6.44 -24.21
C ALA A 34 -9.92 -6.70 -24.08
N ILE A 35 -10.48 -6.57 -22.86
CA ILE A 35 -11.92 -6.75 -22.62
C ILE A 35 -12.73 -5.73 -23.42
N VAL A 36 -12.37 -4.45 -23.36
CA VAL A 36 -13.10 -3.39 -24.07
C VAL A 36 -13.01 -3.57 -25.59
N TYR A 37 -11.83 -3.96 -26.09
CA TYR A 37 -11.64 -4.26 -27.50
C TYR A 37 -12.49 -5.45 -27.96
N LEU A 38 -12.51 -6.54 -27.19
CA LEU A 38 -13.32 -7.72 -27.50
C LEU A 38 -14.82 -7.44 -27.47
N VAL A 39 -15.28 -6.61 -26.53
CA VAL A 39 -16.71 -6.27 -26.39
C VAL A 39 -17.17 -5.27 -27.45
N THR A 40 -16.36 -4.26 -27.78
CA THR A 40 -16.79 -3.15 -28.65
C THR A 40 -16.36 -3.34 -30.11
N GLY A 41 -15.29 -4.11 -30.36
CA GLY A 41 -14.67 -4.27 -31.69
C GLY A 41 -14.04 -3.00 -32.27
N LYS A 42 -14.04 -1.88 -31.52
CA LYS A 42 -13.56 -0.57 -31.97
C LYS A 42 -12.36 -0.11 -31.13
N LEU A 43 -11.21 0.03 -31.79
CA LEU A 43 -9.96 0.45 -31.16
C LEU A 43 -10.08 1.81 -30.45
N SER A 44 -10.80 2.76 -31.07
CA SER A 44 -11.02 4.10 -30.52
C SER A 44 -11.72 4.09 -29.14
N PHE A 45 -12.64 3.15 -28.93
CA PHE A 45 -13.35 3.02 -27.66
C PHE A 45 -12.47 2.36 -26.58
N ALA A 46 -11.70 1.34 -26.96
CA ALA A 46 -10.73 0.68 -26.09
C ALA A 46 -9.67 1.65 -25.55
N THR A 47 -9.09 2.47 -26.42
CA THR A 47 -8.09 3.47 -26.02
C THR A 47 -8.69 4.55 -25.12
N SER A 48 -9.93 4.97 -25.39
CA SER A 48 -10.63 5.98 -24.57
C SER A 48 -10.86 5.46 -23.15
N ILE A 49 -11.36 4.23 -22.99
CA ILE A 49 -11.59 3.64 -21.67
C ILE A 49 -10.26 3.40 -20.93
N ALA A 50 -9.24 2.88 -21.61
CA ALA A 50 -7.91 2.70 -21.01
C ALA A 50 -7.31 4.05 -20.55
N GLY A 51 -7.46 5.12 -21.34
CA GLY A 51 -7.03 6.46 -20.97
C GLY A 51 -7.75 7.00 -19.73
N VAL A 52 -9.09 6.87 -19.70
CA VAL A 52 -9.90 7.28 -18.54
C VAL A 52 -9.55 6.46 -17.29
N GLU A 53 -9.28 5.15 -17.44
CA GLU A 53 -8.88 4.29 -16.32
C GLU A 53 -7.57 4.78 -15.66
N VAL A 54 -6.57 5.15 -16.46
CA VAL A 54 -5.29 5.67 -15.96
C VAL A 54 -5.50 6.97 -15.20
N ILE A 55 -6.24 7.92 -15.78
CA ILE A 55 -6.54 9.21 -15.12
C ILE A 55 -7.30 8.98 -13.82
N THR A 56 -8.34 8.14 -13.84
CA THR A 56 -9.14 7.80 -12.66
C THR A 56 -8.28 7.21 -11.54
N LYS A 57 -7.38 6.27 -11.88
CA LYS A 57 -6.43 5.68 -10.90
C LYS A 57 -5.47 6.72 -10.32
N MET A 58 -4.97 7.67 -11.12
CA MET A 58 -4.12 8.74 -10.59
C MET A 58 -4.88 9.64 -9.61
N VAL A 59 -6.11 10.03 -9.96
CA VAL A 59 -6.97 10.85 -9.10
C VAL A 59 -7.27 10.12 -7.79
N ILE A 60 -7.72 8.86 -7.85
CA ILE A 60 -8.01 8.05 -6.65
C ILE A 60 -6.75 7.88 -5.79
N TYR A 61 -5.59 7.60 -6.40
CA TYR A 61 -4.35 7.43 -5.65
C TYR A 61 -3.95 8.72 -4.91
N TYR A 62 -4.06 9.87 -5.58
CA TYR A 62 -3.79 11.17 -4.96
C TYR A 62 -4.71 11.43 -3.76
N PHE A 63 -6.02 11.23 -3.93
CA PHE A 63 -6.99 11.38 -2.84
C PHE A 63 -6.77 10.37 -1.71
N HIS A 64 -6.42 9.12 -2.04
CA HIS A 64 -6.10 8.08 -1.05
C HIS A 64 -4.89 8.47 -0.19
N GLU A 65 -3.80 8.94 -0.82
CA GLU A 65 -2.63 9.41 -0.09
C GLU A 65 -2.97 10.64 0.77
N ARG A 66 -3.77 11.57 0.23
CA ARG A 66 -4.21 12.75 0.98
C ARG A 66 -5.08 12.39 2.19
N ALA A 67 -6.00 11.44 2.03
CA ALA A 67 -6.83 10.91 3.12
C ALA A 67 -5.97 10.22 4.20
N TRP A 68 -4.93 9.48 3.80
CA TRP A 68 -3.98 8.88 4.74
C TRP A 68 -3.14 9.90 5.51
N GLN A 69 -2.78 11.02 4.88
CA GLN A 69 -2.09 12.13 5.56
C GLN A 69 -3.00 12.90 6.51
N LEU A 70 -4.30 12.97 6.21
CA LEU A 70 -5.31 13.59 7.06
C LEU A 70 -5.61 12.75 8.32
N LEU A 71 -5.39 11.43 8.29
CA LEU A 71 -5.54 10.58 9.46
C LEU A 71 -4.37 10.84 10.45
N PRO A 72 -4.64 11.37 11.66
CA PRO A 72 -3.60 11.68 12.63
C PRO A 72 -2.96 10.40 13.19
N ARG A 73 -1.92 9.89 12.52
CA ARG A 73 -1.08 8.75 12.98
C ARG A 73 -0.30 9.05 14.28
N GLY A 74 -0.33 10.28 14.79
CA GLY A 74 0.48 10.73 15.93
C GLY A 74 -0.11 10.49 17.32
N SER A 75 -1.42 10.28 17.48
CA SER A 75 -2.04 10.33 18.82
C SER A 75 -1.93 9.01 19.61
N ILE A 76 -1.83 7.88 18.91
CA ILE A 76 -1.85 6.54 19.55
C ILE A 76 -0.51 6.23 20.24
N ARG A 77 0.62 6.70 19.70
CA ARG A 77 1.95 6.46 20.29
C ARG A 77 2.19 7.28 21.57
N THR A 78 1.54 8.44 21.68
CA THR A 78 1.68 9.32 22.85
C THR A 78 0.90 8.79 24.06
N LEU A 79 -0.22 8.09 23.84
CA LEU A 79 -1.02 7.51 24.92
C LEU A 79 -0.36 6.29 25.57
N LEU A 80 0.40 5.49 24.82
CA LEU A 80 1.15 4.36 25.38
C LEU A 80 2.38 4.78 26.19
N LYS A 81 2.97 5.95 25.91
CA LYS A 81 4.15 6.44 26.64
C LYS A 81 3.81 7.08 28.01
N ARG A 82 2.54 7.38 28.28
CA ARG A 82 2.09 8.00 29.54
C ARG A 82 1.95 7.01 30.71
N ASN A 83 1.91 5.70 30.47
CA ASN A 83 1.63 4.72 31.52
C ASN A 83 2.88 4.06 32.16
N LYS A 84 4.09 4.54 31.85
CA LYS A 84 5.33 3.99 32.44
C LYS A 84 5.99 4.91 33.49
N HIS A 85 5.40 6.07 33.79
CA HIS A 85 5.98 7.03 34.75
C HIS A 85 5.04 7.41 35.91
N ASN A 86 3.92 6.71 36.09
CA ASN A 86 3.08 6.84 37.28
C ASN A 86 3.20 5.57 38.13
N LYS A 87 4.37 5.36 38.73
CA LYS A 87 4.43 4.54 39.94
C LYS A 87 4.13 5.51 41.09
N PRO A 88 3.05 5.34 41.86
CA PRO A 88 2.95 6.05 43.12
C PRO A 88 4.14 5.61 43.97
N ASP A 89 4.86 6.57 44.51
CA ASP A 89 5.88 6.34 45.53
C ASP A 89 5.14 5.78 46.74
N ALA A 90 5.01 4.45 46.75
CA ALA A 90 4.39 3.72 47.83
C ALA A 90 5.27 3.90 49.07
N GLY A 91 4.87 4.87 49.88
CA GLY A 91 4.85 4.85 51.33
C GLY A 91 5.99 4.13 52.05
N ASP A 92 6.68 4.95 52.82
CA ASP A 92 6.97 4.72 54.25
C ASP A 92 8.21 3.90 54.61
N GLY A 93 8.87 4.44 55.63
CA GLY A 93 10.14 4.01 56.15
C GLY A 93 10.65 5.11 57.08
N LYS A 94 9.97 5.23 58.22
CA LYS A 94 10.39 5.95 59.43
C LYS A 94 11.91 6.00 59.64
#